data_AF-A0A1A8HED4-F1
#
_entry.id   AF-A0A1A8HED4-F1
#
_cell.length_a   1.000
_cell.length_b   1.000
_cell.length_c   1.000
_cell.angle_alpha   90.00
_cell.angle_beta   90.00
_cell.angle_gamma   90.00
#
_symmetry.space_group_name_H-M   'P 1'
#
loop_
_entity.id
_entity.type
_entity.pdbx_description
1 polymer ?
#
loop_
_entity_poly.entity_id
_entity_poly.type
_entity_poly.pdbx_seq_one_letter_code
_entity_poly.pdbx_strand_id
1 'polypeptide(L)'
;SCYPPQSNICQLYASLYHQTFSARLRKIADFGLEDKDATFLLRWVNEYYPGIFQKPELSSEIDSAALGKLLPKELLEPLEEQYLSKQKTDLSDYMNQVLQLEDRKWSSGEEAKREDGCYTSPLAYDIIQGINGMVNAAEKVTGNRQKAQTITHQLPGFMTKYNQLQSVLQVNKQISHIKASLCCVEQFRDVLLGKNHLFPHEVKEECLVLLMDIELSAHSCLLIPIHKILKPQYKKLGTTDWLRKNGFEKLWRSLEVELLKFQDVPHLGRQELIGRLHQEVTEEYVRRLLRRDVKLKDPEQQQRASTVITQNAESLNTLFSRMGSKRDWLKEILIKIAEVLRLQDVPALQMHIASLGSAHPDLSEKHVVALLKLKTNISKMDRKKIITTFSDTMKETRAGGDARLFFFKVEI
;
A
#
# COMPACT_ATOMS: atom_id res chain seq x y z
N SER A 1 11.71 -50.14 38.70
CA SER A 1 11.29 -50.62 37.38
C SER A 1 11.30 -52.13 37.37
N CYS A 2 10.27 -52.79 36.83
CA CYS A 2 10.21 -54.25 36.65
C CYS A 2 10.96 -54.74 35.40
N TYR A 3 11.45 -53.82 34.55
CA TYR A 3 12.15 -54.11 33.30
C TYR A 3 13.55 -53.48 33.28
N PRO A 4 14.54 -54.11 32.61
CA PRO A 4 15.86 -53.54 32.39
C PRO A 4 15.78 -52.19 31.64
N PRO A 5 16.57 -51.17 32.01
CA PRO A 5 16.58 -49.87 31.32
C PRO A 5 16.89 -49.97 29.81
N GLN A 6 17.68 -50.97 29.41
CA GLN A 6 18.04 -51.22 28.01
C GLN A 6 16.85 -51.66 27.15
N SER A 7 15.76 -52.14 27.78
CA SER A 7 14.58 -52.65 27.06
C SER A 7 13.68 -51.55 26.49
N ASN A 8 13.90 -50.28 26.86
CA ASN A 8 13.10 -49.11 26.47
C ASN A 8 11.59 -49.46 26.35
N ILE A 9 11.04 -49.97 27.45
CA ILE A 9 9.75 -50.69 27.42
C ILE A 9 8.60 -49.78 27.00
N CYS A 10 8.64 -48.50 27.38
CA CYS A 10 7.67 -47.48 26.97
C CYS A 10 7.66 -47.31 25.45
N GLN A 11 8.84 -47.16 24.83
CA GLN A 11 8.96 -47.06 23.37
C GLN A 11 8.49 -48.32 22.65
N LEU A 12 8.80 -49.51 23.20
CA LEU A 12 8.37 -50.78 22.61
C LEU A 12 6.84 -50.88 22.54
N TYR A 13 6.16 -50.66 23.68
CA TYR A 13 4.70 -50.68 23.70
C TYR A 13 4.10 -49.59 22.82
N ALA A 14 4.65 -48.36 22.87
CA ALA A 14 4.21 -47.27 21.99
C ALA A 14 4.29 -47.65 20.51
N SER A 15 5.35 -48.35 20.10
CA SER A 15 5.53 -48.84 18.73
C SER A 15 4.49 -49.89 18.34
N LEU A 16 4.15 -50.82 19.25
CA LEU A 16 3.12 -51.83 19.01
C LEU A 16 1.71 -51.20 18.89
N TYR A 17 1.39 -50.25 19.77
CA TYR A 17 0.13 -49.49 19.69
C TYR A 17 0.08 -48.67 18.41
N HIS A 18 1.17 -47.98 18.04
CA HIS A 18 1.28 -47.22 16.80
C HIS A 18 0.99 -48.10 15.58
N GLN A 19 1.65 -49.26 15.47
CA GLN A 19 1.46 -50.18 14.35
C GLN A 19 0.01 -50.65 14.22
N THR A 20 -0.61 -51.02 15.35
CA THR A 20 -2.01 -51.46 15.39
C THR A 20 -2.94 -50.33 14.95
N PHE A 21 -2.71 -49.11 15.44
CA PHE A 21 -3.54 -47.95 15.14
C PHE A 21 -3.39 -47.53 13.67
N SER A 22 -2.15 -47.47 13.17
CA SER A 22 -1.84 -47.21 11.76
C SER A 22 -2.52 -48.23 10.84
N ALA A 23 -2.42 -49.53 11.14
CA ALA A 23 -3.05 -50.58 10.34
C ALA A 23 -4.58 -50.44 10.28
N ARG A 24 -5.22 -50.02 11.38
CA ARG A 24 -6.67 -49.77 11.41
C ARG A 24 -7.03 -48.52 10.59
N LEU A 25 -6.27 -47.44 10.71
CA LEU A 25 -6.53 -46.18 10.00
C LEU A 25 -6.34 -46.33 8.48
N ARG A 26 -5.34 -47.10 8.03
CA ARG A 26 -5.17 -47.40 6.60
C ARG A 26 -6.41 -48.06 6.01
N LYS A 27 -6.94 -49.09 6.70
CA LYS A 27 -8.19 -49.75 6.29
C LYS A 27 -9.35 -48.77 6.20
N ILE A 28 -9.44 -47.77 7.09
CA ILE A 28 -10.50 -46.75 7.05
C ILE A 28 -10.31 -45.82 5.84
N ALA A 29 -9.09 -45.37 5.59
CA ALA A 29 -8.77 -44.50 4.46
C ALA A 29 -9.08 -45.15 3.10
N ASP A 30 -8.94 -46.48 2.99
CA ASP A 30 -9.20 -47.24 1.76
C ASP A 30 -10.70 -47.26 1.34
N PHE A 31 -11.65 -46.96 2.23
CA PHE A 31 -13.08 -47.03 1.92
C PHE A 31 -13.64 -45.83 1.14
N GLY A 32 -12.83 -44.79 0.90
CA GLY A 32 -13.30 -43.53 0.33
C GLY A 32 -14.13 -42.74 1.34
N LEU A 33 -13.59 -41.64 1.85
CA LEU A 33 -14.18 -40.91 2.96
C LEU A 33 -14.96 -39.68 2.50
N GLU A 34 -16.12 -39.45 3.11
CA GLU A 34 -16.82 -38.17 3.01
C GLU A 34 -16.02 -37.05 3.68
N ASP A 35 -16.28 -35.80 3.32
CA ASP A 35 -15.47 -34.65 3.75
C ASP A 35 -15.30 -34.53 5.27
N LYS A 36 -16.35 -34.84 6.05
CA LYS A 36 -16.31 -34.78 7.51
C LYS A 36 -15.38 -35.84 8.09
N ASP A 37 -15.45 -37.06 7.56
CA ASP A 37 -14.64 -38.19 8.01
C ASP A 37 -13.19 -38.02 7.56
N ALA A 38 -12.96 -37.53 6.34
CA ALA A 38 -11.64 -37.16 5.85
C ALA A 38 -11.00 -36.08 6.75
N THR A 39 -11.74 -35.02 7.07
CA THR A 39 -11.26 -33.96 7.97
C THR A 39 -10.92 -34.51 9.36
N PHE A 40 -11.79 -35.36 9.93
CA PHE A 40 -11.55 -35.94 11.25
C PHE A 40 -10.33 -36.87 11.26
N LEU A 41 -10.17 -37.68 10.21
CA LEU A 41 -9.01 -38.55 10.03
C LEU A 41 -7.71 -37.72 9.93
N LEU A 42 -7.70 -36.67 9.13
CA LEU A 42 -6.56 -35.76 8.99
C LEU A 42 -6.19 -35.09 10.32
N ARG A 43 -7.18 -34.63 11.10
CA ARG A 43 -6.93 -34.10 12.46
C ARG A 43 -6.39 -35.15 13.42
N TRP A 44 -6.83 -36.41 13.31
CA TRP A 44 -6.22 -37.49 14.09
C TRP A 44 -4.74 -37.67 13.78
N VAL A 45 -4.37 -37.65 12.51
CA VAL A 45 -2.99 -37.81 12.07
C VAL A 45 -2.12 -36.61 12.46
N ASN A 46 -2.64 -35.39 12.33
CA ASN A 46 -1.83 -34.16 12.42
C ASN A 46 -1.96 -33.41 13.76
N GLU A 47 -3.05 -33.59 14.51
CA GLU A 47 -3.32 -32.85 15.76
C GLU A 47 -3.48 -33.80 16.95
N TYR A 48 -4.45 -34.72 16.91
CA TYR A 48 -4.85 -35.48 18.10
C TYR A 48 -3.83 -36.55 18.50
N TYR A 49 -3.36 -37.37 17.56
CA TYR A 49 -2.40 -38.43 17.89
C TYR A 49 -1.05 -37.88 18.34
N PRO A 50 -0.42 -36.91 17.64
CA PRO A 50 0.79 -36.25 18.15
C PRO A 50 0.58 -35.60 19.53
N GLY A 51 -0.60 -35.01 19.77
CA GLY A 51 -0.96 -34.38 21.03
C GLY A 51 -0.95 -35.33 22.24
N ILE A 52 -1.15 -36.64 22.04
CA ILE A 52 -1.04 -37.64 23.12
C ILE A 52 0.38 -37.66 23.70
N PHE A 53 1.40 -37.55 22.84
CA PHE A 53 2.81 -37.62 23.24
C PHE A 53 3.36 -36.30 23.78
N GLN A 54 2.61 -35.20 23.67
CA GLN A 54 2.97 -33.92 24.28
C GLN A 54 2.68 -33.87 25.80
N LYS A 55 2.00 -34.88 26.34
CA LYS A 55 1.71 -34.99 27.76
C LYS A 55 3.00 -35.23 28.56
N PRO A 56 3.25 -34.50 29.68
CA PRO A 56 4.48 -34.60 30.45
C PRO A 56 4.84 -36.02 30.90
N GLU A 57 3.84 -36.87 31.12
CA GLU A 57 4.01 -38.26 31.57
C GLU A 57 4.55 -39.18 30.46
N LEU A 58 4.43 -38.78 29.20
CA LEU A 58 4.83 -39.58 28.02
C LEU A 58 5.99 -38.96 27.26
N SER A 59 6.15 -37.64 27.31
CA SER A 59 7.13 -36.90 26.50
C SER A 59 8.59 -37.19 26.89
N SER A 60 8.86 -37.59 28.13
CA SER A 60 10.20 -38.01 28.58
C SER A 60 10.54 -39.46 28.24
N GLU A 61 9.52 -40.29 27.98
CA GLU A 61 9.66 -41.75 27.87
C GLU A 61 9.49 -42.28 26.44
N ILE A 62 8.82 -41.53 25.56
CA ILE A 62 8.48 -41.96 24.20
C ILE A 62 9.06 -40.98 23.18
N ASP A 63 9.92 -41.48 22.30
CA ASP A 63 10.33 -40.78 21.09
C ASP A 63 9.21 -40.86 20.04
N SER A 64 8.38 -39.82 20.03
CA SER A 64 7.29 -39.67 19.06
C SER A 64 7.77 -39.48 17.62
N ALA A 65 8.98 -38.96 17.41
CA ALA A 65 9.53 -38.76 16.06
C ALA A 65 9.89 -40.11 15.42
N ALA A 66 10.37 -41.07 16.21
CA ALA A 66 10.63 -42.43 15.76
C ALA A 66 9.36 -43.20 15.35
N LEU A 67 8.18 -42.83 15.87
CA LEU A 67 6.91 -43.45 15.50
C LEU A 67 6.39 -42.96 14.15
N GLY A 68 6.64 -41.69 13.79
CA GLY A 68 6.19 -41.10 12.54
C GLY A 68 4.67 -40.89 12.45
N LYS A 69 4.17 -40.60 11.23
CA LYS A 69 2.73 -40.38 10.98
C LYS A 69 1.95 -41.70 10.94
N LEU A 70 0.71 -41.65 11.40
CA LEU A 70 -0.20 -42.80 11.40
C LEU A 70 -0.57 -43.30 10.00
N LEU A 71 -0.54 -42.42 9.00
CA LEU A 71 -0.83 -42.76 7.61
C LEU A 71 0.35 -42.40 6.71
N PRO A 72 0.60 -43.21 5.67
CA PRO A 72 1.63 -42.93 4.68
C PRO A 72 1.19 -41.77 3.76
N LYS A 73 2.14 -41.13 3.08
CA LYS A 73 1.89 -39.91 2.29
C LYS A 73 0.90 -40.15 1.16
N GLU A 74 0.95 -41.32 0.54
CA GLU A 74 0.14 -41.72 -0.60
C GLU A 74 -1.36 -41.75 -0.26
N LEU A 75 -1.71 -41.98 1.01
CA LEU A 75 -3.10 -41.91 1.49
C LEU A 75 -3.45 -40.53 2.06
N LEU A 76 -2.47 -39.77 2.56
CA LEU A 76 -2.70 -38.44 3.11
C LEU A 76 -2.91 -37.38 2.03
N GLU A 77 -2.12 -37.40 0.96
CA GLU A 77 -2.16 -36.37 -0.08
C GLU A 77 -3.54 -36.24 -0.75
N PRO A 78 -4.22 -37.33 -1.15
CA PRO A 78 -5.57 -37.23 -1.72
C PRO A 78 -6.61 -36.67 -0.73
N LEU A 79 -6.53 -37.07 0.55
CA LEU A 79 -7.43 -36.57 1.59
C LEU A 79 -7.20 -35.07 1.86
N GLU A 80 -5.94 -34.66 1.91
CA GLU A 80 -5.56 -33.25 2.06
C GLU A 80 -6.01 -32.43 0.85
N GLU A 81 -5.86 -32.94 -0.38
CA GLU A 81 -6.32 -32.28 -1.60
C GLU A 81 -7.85 -32.13 -1.63
N GLN A 82 -8.60 -33.18 -1.29
CA GLN A 82 -10.05 -33.13 -1.15
C GLN A 82 -10.47 -32.03 -0.16
N TYR A 83 -9.87 -32.03 1.04
CA TYR A 83 -10.14 -31.02 2.06
C TYR A 83 -9.80 -29.60 1.59
N LEU A 84 -8.60 -29.39 1.04
CA LEU A 84 -8.14 -28.06 0.60
C LEU A 84 -8.95 -27.54 -0.59
N SER A 85 -9.33 -28.40 -1.53
CA SER A 85 -10.20 -28.04 -2.65
C SER A 85 -11.55 -27.54 -2.17
N LYS A 86 -12.15 -28.23 -1.19
CA LYS A 86 -13.38 -27.77 -0.55
C LYS A 86 -13.20 -26.43 0.16
N GLN A 87 -12.13 -26.27 0.95
CA GLN A 87 -11.86 -25.01 1.64
C GLN A 87 -11.64 -23.82 0.69
N LYS A 88 -11.03 -24.07 -0.49
CA LYS A 88 -10.91 -23.05 -1.55
C LYS A 88 -12.28 -22.60 -2.04
N THR A 89 -13.18 -23.54 -2.33
CA THR A 89 -14.56 -23.24 -2.74
C THR A 89 -15.33 -22.50 -1.64
N ASP A 90 -15.30 -23.01 -0.41
CA ASP A 90 -15.98 -22.42 0.74
C ASP A 90 -15.51 -20.97 0.98
N LEU A 91 -14.20 -20.70 0.86
CA LEU A 91 -13.65 -19.36 1.03
C LEU A 91 -14.08 -18.45 -0.13
N SER A 92 -14.05 -18.93 -1.36
CA SER A 92 -14.54 -18.16 -2.52
C SER A 92 -16.01 -17.78 -2.36
N ASP A 93 -16.86 -18.73 -1.96
CA ASP A 93 -18.29 -18.51 -1.75
C ASP A 93 -18.54 -17.52 -0.61
N TYR A 94 -17.83 -17.67 0.51
CA TYR A 94 -17.88 -16.73 1.63
C TYR A 94 -17.52 -15.31 1.19
N MET A 95 -16.40 -15.13 0.50
CA MET A 95 -15.97 -13.81 0.03
C MET A 95 -16.96 -13.20 -0.96
N ASN A 96 -17.53 -14.01 -1.86
CA ASN A 96 -18.56 -13.56 -2.81
C ASN A 96 -19.86 -13.15 -2.09
N GLN A 97 -20.28 -13.88 -1.06
CA GLN A 97 -21.45 -13.52 -0.26
C GLN A 97 -21.25 -12.20 0.49
N VAL A 98 -20.11 -12.02 1.13
CA VAL A 98 -19.75 -10.76 1.81
C VAL A 98 -19.76 -9.59 0.82
N LEU A 99 -19.17 -9.76 -0.37
CA LEU A 99 -19.17 -8.73 -1.40
C LEU A 99 -20.58 -8.39 -1.92
N GLN A 100 -21.42 -9.41 -2.16
CA GLN A 100 -22.80 -9.22 -2.61
C GLN A 100 -23.67 -8.50 -1.56
N LEU A 101 -23.44 -8.76 -0.27
CA LEU A 101 -24.15 -8.07 0.80
C LEU A 101 -23.80 -6.58 0.83
N GLU A 102 -22.52 -6.24 0.63
CA GLU A 102 -22.10 -4.84 0.55
C GLU A 102 -22.62 -4.18 -0.74
N ASP A 103 -22.55 -4.85 -1.89
CA ASP A 103 -23.07 -4.33 -3.16
C ASP A 103 -24.58 -3.99 -3.11
N ARG A 104 -25.39 -4.82 -2.44
CA ARG A 104 -26.82 -4.54 -2.22
C ARG A 104 -27.03 -3.29 -1.37
N LYS A 105 -26.19 -3.05 -0.35
CA LYS A 105 -26.26 -1.83 0.47
C LYS A 105 -25.82 -0.60 -0.32
N TRP A 106 -24.80 -0.73 -1.15
CA TRP A 106 -24.35 0.38 -2.01
C TRP A 106 -25.43 0.73 -3.04
N SER A 107 -26.10 -0.28 -3.59
CA SER A 107 -27.18 -0.12 -4.58
C SER A 107 -28.47 0.46 -4.00
N SER A 108 -28.70 0.35 -2.68
CA SER A 108 -29.88 0.94 -2.02
C SER A 108 -29.79 2.46 -1.84
N GLY A 109 -28.62 3.05 -2.06
CA GLY A 109 -28.37 4.48 -1.87
C GLY A 109 -28.12 4.89 -0.42
N GLU A 110 -27.99 3.93 0.49
CA GLU A 110 -27.59 4.19 1.88
C GLU A 110 -26.16 4.75 1.95
N GLU A 111 -25.89 5.71 2.84
CA GLU A 111 -24.51 6.15 3.09
C GLU A 111 -23.67 5.07 3.78
N ALA A 112 -22.34 5.13 3.60
CA ALA A 112 -21.43 4.32 4.39
C ALA A 112 -21.61 4.59 5.89
N LYS A 113 -21.40 3.55 6.70
CA LYS A 113 -21.42 3.66 8.16
C LYS A 113 -20.34 4.62 8.64
N ARG A 114 -20.56 5.23 9.80
CA ARG A 114 -19.57 6.09 10.46
C ARG A 114 -19.19 5.53 11.82
N GLU A 115 -17.90 5.44 12.08
CA GLU A 115 -17.30 5.09 13.36
C GLU A 115 -16.25 6.14 13.69
N ASP A 116 -16.28 6.68 14.92
CA ASP A 116 -15.41 7.77 15.36
C ASP A 116 -15.34 8.96 14.38
N GLY A 117 -16.48 9.29 13.76
CA GLY A 117 -16.62 10.38 12.80
C GLY A 117 -16.09 10.07 11.39
N CYS A 118 -15.51 8.89 11.15
CA CYS A 118 -14.96 8.47 9.87
C CYS A 118 -15.87 7.45 9.18
N TYR A 119 -15.92 7.48 7.85
CA TYR A 119 -16.63 6.47 7.06
C TYR A 119 -15.89 5.13 7.10
N THR A 120 -16.62 4.04 7.36
CA THR A 120 -16.08 2.67 7.46
C THR A 120 -16.94 1.69 6.68
N SER A 121 -16.32 0.57 6.28
CA SER A 121 -17.00 -0.60 5.72
C SER A 121 -16.49 -1.85 6.42
N PRO A 122 -17.36 -2.80 6.77
CA PRO A 122 -16.96 -4.05 7.41
C PRO A 122 -16.30 -5.03 6.44
N LEU A 123 -16.33 -4.77 5.12
CA LEU A 123 -15.87 -5.69 4.07
C LEU A 123 -14.48 -6.27 4.35
N ALA A 124 -13.48 -5.41 4.59
CA ALA A 124 -12.12 -5.89 4.81
C ALA A 124 -12.02 -6.73 6.09
N TYR A 125 -12.62 -6.27 7.18
CA TYR A 125 -12.64 -6.98 8.45
C TYR A 125 -13.25 -8.38 8.30
N ASP A 126 -14.43 -8.49 7.69
CA ASP A 126 -15.14 -9.77 7.53
C ASP A 126 -14.31 -10.76 6.71
N ILE A 127 -13.77 -10.31 5.57
CA ILE A 127 -12.92 -11.13 4.69
C ILE A 127 -11.65 -11.59 5.42
N ILE A 128 -10.97 -10.66 6.11
CA ILE A 128 -9.74 -10.95 6.87
C ILE A 128 -10.01 -11.96 7.99
N GLN A 129 -11.11 -11.81 8.73
CA GLN A 129 -11.48 -12.74 9.79
C GLN A 129 -11.80 -14.13 9.23
N GLY A 130 -12.54 -14.20 8.11
CA GLY A 130 -12.83 -15.45 7.41
C GLY A 130 -11.55 -16.16 6.97
N ILE A 131 -10.64 -15.45 6.30
CA ILE A 131 -9.33 -15.99 5.90
C ILE A 131 -8.54 -16.50 7.11
N ASN A 132 -8.43 -15.68 8.16
CA ASN A 132 -7.70 -16.06 9.36
C ASN A 132 -8.28 -17.33 10.00
N GLY A 133 -9.61 -17.43 10.11
CA GLY A 133 -10.28 -18.61 10.65
C GLY A 133 -10.02 -19.86 9.81
N MET A 134 -10.22 -19.77 8.49
CA MET A 134 -10.09 -20.90 7.58
C MET A 134 -8.65 -21.38 7.41
N VAL A 135 -7.67 -20.47 7.30
CA VAL A 135 -6.24 -20.85 7.18
C VAL A 135 -5.76 -21.53 8.46
N ASN A 136 -6.10 -20.99 9.64
CA ASN A 136 -5.71 -21.59 10.91
C ASN A 136 -6.36 -22.97 11.12
N ALA A 137 -7.61 -23.14 10.70
CA ALA A 137 -8.27 -24.45 10.71
C ALA A 137 -7.57 -25.43 9.77
N ALA A 138 -7.26 -25.00 8.54
CA ALA A 138 -6.59 -25.82 7.54
C ALA A 138 -5.15 -26.20 7.95
N GLU A 139 -4.42 -25.32 8.65
CA GLU A 139 -3.08 -25.62 9.19
C GLU A 139 -3.16 -26.76 10.22
N LYS A 140 -4.19 -26.77 11.07
CA LYS A 140 -4.41 -27.88 12.03
C LYS A 140 -4.80 -29.19 11.34
N VAL A 141 -5.67 -29.12 10.34
CA VAL A 141 -6.15 -30.31 9.61
C VAL A 141 -5.02 -30.93 8.78
N THR A 142 -4.28 -30.13 8.02
CA THR A 142 -3.21 -30.62 7.13
C THR A 142 -1.87 -30.81 7.86
N GLY A 143 -1.70 -30.20 9.03
CA GLY A 143 -0.40 -30.14 9.72
C GLY A 143 0.68 -29.40 8.91
N ASN A 144 0.29 -28.64 7.88
CA ASN A 144 1.23 -27.98 6.97
C ASN A 144 0.73 -26.58 6.61
N ARG A 145 1.44 -25.57 7.11
CA ARG A 145 1.15 -24.16 6.87
C ARG A 145 1.14 -23.80 5.39
N GLN A 146 2.11 -24.26 4.60
CA GLN A 146 2.19 -23.92 3.18
C GLN A 146 0.98 -24.47 2.42
N LYS A 147 0.54 -25.69 2.74
CA LYS A 147 -0.69 -26.27 2.17
C LYS A 147 -1.93 -25.47 2.57
N ALA A 148 -2.04 -25.10 3.85
CA ALA A 148 -3.15 -24.28 4.36
C ALA A 148 -3.23 -22.91 3.69
N GLN A 149 -2.09 -22.25 3.46
CA GLN A 149 -2.02 -20.97 2.76
C GLN A 149 -2.58 -21.02 1.34
N THR A 150 -2.53 -22.17 0.66
CA THR A 150 -3.04 -22.30 -0.72
C THR A 150 -4.54 -22.04 -0.84
N ILE A 151 -5.30 -22.09 0.27
CA ILE A 151 -6.73 -21.73 0.21
C ILE A 151 -6.92 -20.26 -0.21
N THR A 152 -5.94 -19.40 0.09
CA THR A 152 -5.99 -17.96 -0.20
C THR A 152 -5.71 -17.59 -1.66
N HIS A 153 -5.42 -18.55 -2.55
CA HIS A 153 -5.31 -18.30 -4.00
C HIS A 153 -6.59 -17.73 -4.63
N GLN A 154 -7.72 -17.76 -3.92
CA GLN A 154 -8.97 -17.12 -4.37
C GLN A 154 -8.99 -15.61 -4.13
N LEU A 155 -8.10 -15.07 -3.28
CA LEU A 155 -8.10 -13.67 -2.88
C LEU A 155 -7.86 -12.68 -4.05
N PRO A 156 -6.94 -12.93 -5.00
CA PRO A 156 -6.76 -12.02 -6.14
C PRO A 156 -8.04 -11.89 -6.98
N GLY A 157 -8.74 -13.01 -7.22
CA GLY A 157 -10.02 -13.01 -7.92
C GLY A 157 -11.09 -12.19 -7.19
N PHE A 158 -11.13 -12.24 -5.86
CA PHE A 158 -11.97 -11.35 -5.05
C PHE A 158 -11.56 -9.89 -5.20
N MET A 159 -10.26 -9.57 -5.12
CA MET A 159 -9.75 -8.19 -5.25
C MET A 159 -10.09 -7.58 -6.61
N THR A 160 -10.04 -8.36 -7.70
CA THR A 160 -10.48 -7.92 -9.03
C THR A 160 -11.97 -7.56 -9.03
N LYS A 161 -12.84 -8.39 -8.46
CA LYS A 161 -14.29 -8.11 -8.36
C LYS A 161 -14.56 -6.89 -7.48
N TYR A 162 -13.85 -6.77 -6.37
CA TYR A 162 -13.96 -5.60 -5.49
C TYR A 162 -13.58 -4.31 -6.24
N ASN A 163 -12.50 -4.31 -7.01
CA ASN A 163 -12.09 -3.17 -7.84
C ASN A 163 -13.15 -2.79 -8.90
N GLN A 164 -13.78 -3.79 -9.52
CA GLN A 164 -14.88 -3.56 -10.47
C GLN A 164 -16.06 -2.86 -9.81
N LEU A 165 -16.47 -3.30 -8.61
CA LEU A 165 -17.54 -2.63 -7.87
C LEU A 165 -17.14 -1.23 -7.41
N GLN A 166 -15.89 -1.02 -6.97
CA GLN A 166 -15.38 0.31 -6.66
C GLN A 166 -15.47 1.26 -7.87
N SER A 167 -15.27 0.75 -9.08
CA SER A 167 -15.44 1.53 -10.31
C SER A 167 -16.90 1.96 -10.51
N VAL A 168 -17.87 1.12 -10.17
CA VAL A 168 -19.31 1.46 -10.21
C VAL A 168 -19.64 2.57 -9.20
N LEU A 169 -19.10 2.50 -7.97
CA LEU A 169 -19.29 3.53 -6.95
C LEU A 169 -18.79 4.90 -7.42
N GLN A 170 -17.66 4.93 -8.14
CA GLN A 170 -17.09 6.14 -8.70
C GLN A 170 -17.98 6.76 -9.78
N VAL A 171 -18.53 5.94 -10.69
CA VAL A 171 -19.48 6.39 -11.71
C VAL A 171 -20.74 6.96 -11.07
N ASN A 172 -21.25 6.29 -10.04
CA ASN A 172 -22.45 6.70 -9.29
C ASN A 172 -22.18 7.82 -8.27
N LYS A 173 -20.93 8.31 -8.15
CA LYS A 173 -20.50 9.36 -7.22
C LYS A 173 -20.87 9.08 -5.75
N GLN A 174 -20.80 7.82 -5.33
CA GLN A 174 -21.08 7.42 -3.95
C GLN A 174 -19.87 7.71 -3.04
N ILE A 175 -19.64 8.99 -2.75
CA ILE A 175 -18.42 9.48 -2.09
C ILE A 175 -18.19 8.86 -0.70
N SER A 176 -19.24 8.64 0.08
CA SER A 176 -19.12 8.03 1.42
C SER A 176 -18.53 6.62 1.35
N HIS A 177 -18.98 5.78 0.41
CA HIS A 177 -18.43 4.44 0.20
C HIS A 177 -17.01 4.44 -0.36
N ILE A 178 -16.65 5.44 -1.19
CA ILE A 178 -15.27 5.62 -1.67
C ILE A 178 -14.33 6.04 -0.54
N LYS A 179 -14.80 6.84 0.43
CA LYS A 179 -14.02 7.17 1.63
C LYS A 179 -13.85 5.95 2.53
N ALA A 180 -14.90 5.14 2.69
CA ALA A 180 -14.85 3.90 3.46
C ALA A 180 -13.92 2.84 2.82
N SER A 181 -13.81 2.79 1.49
CA SER A 181 -12.94 1.83 0.82
C SER A 181 -11.45 2.09 1.07
N LEU A 182 -11.05 3.34 1.30
CA LEU A 182 -9.68 3.64 1.76
C LEU A 182 -9.37 2.98 3.11
N CYS A 183 -10.37 2.80 4.00
CA CYS A 183 -10.19 2.00 5.21
C CYS A 183 -9.90 0.53 4.89
N CYS A 184 -10.67 -0.02 3.94
CA CYS A 184 -10.54 -1.41 3.54
C CYS A 184 -9.17 -1.69 2.92
N VAL A 185 -8.69 -0.78 2.06
CA VAL A 185 -7.36 -0.85 1.46
C VAL A 185 -6.28 -0.96 2.53
N GLU A 186 -6.31 -0.10 3.53
CA GLU A 186 -5.31 -0.11 4.61
C GLU A 186 -5.37 -1.39 5.44
N GLN A 187 -6.57 -1.86 5.82
CA GLN A 187 -6.72 -3.11 6.56
C GLN A 187 -6.17 -4.32 5.79
N PHE A 188 -6.45 -4.40 4.48
CA PHE A 188 -5.90 -5.46 3.65
C PHE A 188 -4.38 -5.34 3.51
N ARG A 189 -3.85 -4.13 3.29
CA ARG A 189 -2.42 -3.85 3.19
C ARG A 189 -1.68 -4.29 4.46
N ASP A 190 -2.20 -3.93 5.63
CA ASP A 190 -1.62 -4.28 6.93
C ASP A 190 -1.57 -5.80 7.13
N VAL A 191 -2.62 -6.52 6.75
CA VAL A 191 -2.68 -7.98 6.90
C VAL A 191 -1.78 -8.70 5.89
N LEU A 192 -1.74 -8.25 4.63
CA LEU A 192 -0.86 -8.84 3.60
C LEU A 192 0.62 -8.68 3.95
N LEU A 193 1.01 -7.52 4.51
CA LEU A 193 2.39 -7.24 4.91
C LEU A 193 2.75 -7.83 6.28
N GLY A 194 1.81 -7.81 7.24
CA GLY A 194 2.07 -8.17 8.63
C GLY A 194 1.80 -9.64 8.98
N LYS A 195 0.93 -10.35 8.24
CA LYS A 195 0.49 -11.72 8.56
C LYS A 195 1.02 -12.73 7.55
N ASN A 196 2.34 -12.90 7.54
CA ASN A 196 3.03 -13.76 6.58
C ASN A 196 2.58 -15.23 6.58
N HIS A 197 2.01 -15.71 7.69
CA HIS A 197 1.51 -17.08 7.81
C HIS A 197 0.17 -17.31 7.09
N LEU A 198 -0.56 -16.26 6.68
CA LEU A 198 -1.86 -16.41 6.04
C LEU A 198 -1.79 -16.58 4.52
N PHE A 199 -0.75 -16.05 3.86
CA PHE A 199 -0.71 -15.94 2.40
C PHE A 199 0.62 -16.41 1.80
N PRO A 200 0.60 -17.13 0.66
CA PRO A 200 1.77 -17.32 -0.18
C PRO A 200 2.32 -15.99 -0.70
N HIS A 201 3.61 -15.97 -1.09
CA HIS A 201 4.26 -14.75 -1.59
C HIS A 201 3.58 -14.17 -2.83
N GLU A 202 3.31 -15.02 -3.82
CA GLU A 202 2.67 -14.63 -5.09
C GLU A 202 1.29 -14.00 -4.90
N VAL A 203 0.47 -14.54 -3.97
CA VAL A 203 -0.84 -13.97 -3.63
C VAL A 203 -0.70 -12.58 -3.03
N LYS A 204 0.31 -12.34 -2.19
CA LYS A 204 0.55 -11.01 -1.61
C LYS A 204 0.92 -9.99 -2.67
N GLU A 205 1.89 -10.32 -3.53
CA GLU A 205 2.34 -9.40 -4.56
C GLU A 205 1.20 -9.00 -5.49
N GLU A 206 0.43 -9.98 -5.98
CA GLU A 206 -0.72 -9.73 -6.84
C GLU A 206 -1.80 -8.88 -6.15
N CYS A 207 -2.16 -9.22 -4.89
CA CYS A 207 -3.16 -8.44 -4.14
C CYS A 207 -2.68 -7.02 -3.84
N LEU A 208 -1.40 -6.82 -3.52
CA LEU A 208 -0.85 -5.48 -3.25
C LEU A 208 -0.90 -4.58 -4.49
N VAL A 209 -0.69 -5.12 -5.69
CA VAL A 209 -0.85 -4.39 -6.95
C VAL A 209 -2.33 -4.00 -7.15
N LEU A 210 -3.26 -4.94 -6.99
CA LEU A 210 -4.70 -4.68 -7.13
C LEU A 210 -5.21 -3.65 -6.11
N LEU A 211 -4.72 -3.70 -4.87
CA LEU A 211 -5.05 -2.71 -3.83
C LEU A 211 -4.53 -1.31 -4.18
N MET A 212 -3.32 -1.22 -4.74
CA MET A 212 -2.78 0.05 -5.24
C MET A 212 -3.68 0.65 -6.32
N ASP A 213 -4.20 -0.16 -7.25
CA ASP A 213 -5.11 0.31 -8.30
C ASP A 213 -6.44 0.85 -7.72
N ILE A 214 -7.01 0.16 -6.72
CA ILE A 214 -8.22 0.59 -6.01
C ILE A 214 -7.95 1.94 -5.32
N GLU A 215 -6.84 2.04 -4.58
CA GLU A 215 -6.45 3.25 -3.86
C GLU A 215 -6.25 4.44 -4.82
N LEU A 216 -5.50 4.23 -5.91
CA LEU A 216 -5.23 5.26 -6.91
C LEU A 216 -6.51 5.75 -7.59
N SER A 217 -7.46 4.86 -7.82
CA SER A 217 -8.76 5.17 -8.41
C SER A 217 -9.64 5.95 -7.44
N ALA A 218 -9.72 5.53 -6.17
CA ALA A 218 -10.42 6.23 -5.11
C ALA A 218 -9.86 7.65 -4.91
N HIS A 219 -8.54 7.78 -4.80
CA HIS A 219 -7.85 9.06 -4.75
C HIS A 219 -8.19 9.94 -5.96
N SER A 220 -8.20 9.39 -7.18
CA SER A 220 -8.54 10.16 -8.37
C SER A 220 -9.97 10.69 -8.32
N CYS A 221 -10.94 9.86 -7.90
CA CYS A 221 -12.32 10.26 -7.73
C CYS A 221 -12.48 11.43 -6.73
N LEU A 222 -11.74 11.38 -5.63
CA LEU A 222 -11.80 12.40 -4.57
C LEU A 222 -11.04 13.69 -4.91
N LEU A 223 -9.89 13.60 -5.61
CA LEU A 223 -8.99 14.73 -5.84
C LEU A 223 -9.27 15.49 -7.14
N ILE A 224 -9.77 14.84 -8.20
CA ILE A 224 -10.09 15.51 -9.48
C ILE A 224 -11.08 16.68 -9.29
N PRO A 225 -12.19 16.53 -8.51
CA PRO A 225 -13.10 17.64 -8.24
C PRO A 225 -12.42 18.82 -7.55
N ILE A 226 -11.51 18.57 -6.60
CA ILE A 226 -10.75 19.59 -5.90
C ILE A 226 -9.87 20.35 -6.89
N HIS A 227 -9.10 19.67 -7.75
CA HIS A 227 -8.28 20.35 -8.75
C HIS A 227 -9.10 21.17 -9.74
N LYS A 228 -10.34 20.77 -10.06
CA LYS A 228 -11.26 21.59 -10.87
C LYS A 228 -11.63 22.89 -10.15
N ILE A 229 -11.88 22.84 -8.84
CA ILE A 229 -12.17 24.02 -8.00
C ILE A 229 -10.95 24.94 -7.91
N LEU A 230 -9.74 24.39 -7.76
CA LEU A 230 -8.49 25.14 -7.61
C LEU A 230 -7.94 25.69 -8.94
N LYS A 231 -8.42 25.20 -10.08
CA LYS A 231 -7.93 25.54 -11.43
C LYS A 231 -7.86 27.05 -11.71
N PRO A 232 -8.84 27.89 -11.33
CA PRO A 232 -8.75 29.34 -11.51
C PRO A 232 -7.57 29.97 -10.77
N GLN A 233 -7.30 29.52 -9.54
CA GLN A 233 -6.23 30.00 -8.69
C GLN A 233 -4.86 29.50 -9.18
N TYR A 234 -4.77 28.23 -9.63
CA TYR A 234 -3.55 27.73 -10.26
C TYR A 234 -3.12 28.57 -11.46
N LYS A 235 -4.06 28.99 -12.31
CA LYS A 235 -3.76 29.87 -13.46
C LYS A 235 -3.17 31.23 -13.08
N LYS A 236 -3.30 31.64 -11.81
CA LYS A 236 -2.72 32.89 -11.31
C LYS A 236 -1.28 32.72 -10.82
N LEU A 237 -0.86 31.50 -10.49
CA LEU A 237 0.53 31.21 -10.13
C LEU A 237 1.46 31.42 -11.33
N GLY A 238 2.66 31.93 -11.08
CA GLY A 238 3.64 32.21 -12.14
C GLY A 238 3.28 33.36 -13.08
N THR A 239 2.28 34.18 -12.75
CA THR A 239 1.90 35.39 -13.52
C THR A 239 2.34 36.68 -12.82
N THR A 240 2.07 37.86 -13.38
CA THR A 240 2.35 39.13 -12.68
C THR A 240 1.51 39.31 -11.40
N ASP A 241 0.36 38.64 -11.30
CA ASP A 241 -0.48 38.61 -10.10
C ASP A 241 0.12 37.75 -8.97
N TRP A 242 1.00 36.80 -9.30
CA TRP A 242 1.58 35.82 -8.36
C TRP A 242 2.51 36.45 -7.32
N LEU A 243 3.21 37.53 -7.69
CA LEU A 243 4.09 38.27 -6.76
C LEU A 243 3.32 39.23 -5.83
N ARG A 244 2.00 39.35 -5.99
CA ARG A 244 1.14 40.16 -5.12
C ARG A 244 0.58 39.27 -4.00
N LYS A 245 0.53 39.78 -2.76
CA LYS A 245 0.08 39.04 -1.56
C LYS A 245 -1.24 38.27 -1.78
N ASN A 246 -2.22 38.88 -2.44
CA ASN A 246 -3.57 38.32 -2.56
C ASN A 246 -3.67 37.12 -3.51
N GLY A 247 -2.67 36.85 -4.36
CA GLY A 247 -2.72 35.81 -5.38
C GLY A 247 -2.69 34.39 -4.78
N PHE A 248 -1.75 34.15 -3.88
CA PHE A 248 -1.60 32.86 -3.20
C PHE A 248 -2.62 32.66 -2.06
N GLU A 249 -2.98 33.71 -1.32
CA GLU A 249 -3.96 33.62 -0.23
C GLU A 249 -5.30 33.01 -0.66
N LYS A 250 -5.77 33.32 -1.86
CA LYS A 250 -7.01 32.72 -2.40
C LYS A 250 -6.88 31.23 -2.63
N LEU A 251 -5.75 30.77 -3.17
CA LEU A 251 -5.46 29.35 -3.35
C LEU A 251 -5.42 28.65 -1.99
N TRP A 252 -4.71 29.25 -1.03
CA TRP A 252 -4.55 28.71 0.32
C TRP A 252 -5.91 28.57 1.03
N ARG A 253 -6.77 29.59 0.99
CA ARG A 253 -8.12 29.51 1.58
C ARG A 253 -8.99 28.44 0.92
N SER A 254 -8.95 28.33 -0.41
CA SER A 254 -9.67 27.27 -1.11
C SER A 254 -9.16 25.88 -0.73
N LEU A 255 -7.83 25.70 -0.61
CA LEU A 255 -7.26 24.45 -0.12
C LEU A 255 -7.72 24.11 1.29
N GLU A 256 -7.69 25.06 2.22
CA GLU A 256 -8.13 24.84 3.60
C GLU A 256 -9.58 24.33 3.66
N VAL A 257 -10.50 24.97 2.93
CA VAL A 257 -11.90 24.55 2.86
C VAL A 257 -12.06 23.14 2.28
N GLU A 258 -11.34 22.82 1.20
CA GLU A 258 -11.43 21.51 0.56
C GLU A 258 -10.82 20.39 1.42
N LEU A 259 -9.70 20.65 2.11
CA LEU A 259 -9.04 19.67 2.97
C LEU A 259 -9.89 19.28 4.18
N LEU A 260 -10.69 20.21 4.73
CA LEU A 260 -11.60 19.92 5.84
C LEU A 260 -12.65 18.86 5.48
N LYS A 261 -12.97 18.70 4.19
CA LYS A 261 -13.93 17.68 3.72
C LYS A 261 -13.42 16.25 3.82
N PHE A 262 -12.16 16.04 4.21
CA PHE A 262 -11.56 14.72 4.39
C PHE A 262 -11.39 14.33 5.85
N GLN A 263 -11.88 15.11 6.82
CA GLN A 263 -11.83 14.73 8.24
C GLN A 263 -12.58 13.43 8.55
N ASP A 264 -13.58 13.10 7.74
CA ASP A 264 -14.39 11.88 7.77
C ASP A 264 -13.73 10.69 7.03
N VAL A 265 -12.51 10.84 6.52
CA VAL A 265 -11.70 9.73 6.01
C VAL A 265 -10.86 9.16 7.17
N PRO A 266 -10.79 7.84 7.35
CA PRO A 266 -9.95 7.20 8.37
C PRO A 266 -8.50 7.66 8.33
N HIS A 267 -7.84 7.74 9.49
CA HIS A 267 -6.56 8.43 9.65
C HIS A 267 -5.46 8.02 8.64
N LEU A 268 -5.21 6.71 8.45
CA LEU A 268 -4.15 6.24 7.56
C LEU A 268 -4.46 6.53 6.08
N GLY A 269 -5.66 6.16 5.61
CA GLY A 269 -6.12 6.50 4.26
C GLY A 269 -6.16 8.02 4.01
N ARG A 270 -6.51 8.81 5.03
CA ARG A 270 -6.48 10.27 4.97
C ARG A 270 -5.06 10.80 4.80
N GLN A 271 -4.09 10.25 5.53
CA GLN A 271 -2.70 10.69 5.44
C GLN A 271 -2.14 10.53 4.02
N GLU A 272 -2.37 9.39 3.36
CA GLU A 272 -1.91 9.18 1.98
C GLU A 272 -2.69 10.03 0.97
N LEU A 273 -4.01 10.16 1.12
CA LEU A 273 -4.84 11.04 0.29
C LEU A 273 -4.36 12.50 0.35
N ILE A 274 -4.13 13.02 1.56
CA ILE A 274 -3.65 14.39 1.80
C ILE A 274 -2.20 14.54 1.32
N GLY A 275 -1.37 13.51 1.51
CA GLY A 275 -0.01 13.45 0.95
C GLY A 275 0.00 13.56 -0.56
N ARG A 276 -0.87 12.83 -1.25
CA ARG A 276 -1.01 12.88 -2.70
C ARG A 276 -1.46 14.26 -3.18
N LEU A 277 -2.47 14.85 -2.55
CA LEU A 277 -2.90 16.21 -2.89
C LEU A 277 -1.80 17.25 -2.66
N HIS A 278 -1.02 17.13 -1.57
CA HIS A 278 0.12 18.01 -1.31
C HIS A 278 1.14 17.95 -2.46
N GLN A 279 1.44 16.76 -2.95
CA GLN A 279 2.34 16.56 -4.08
C GLN A 279 1.76 17.16 -5.36
N GLU A 280 0.51 16.84 -5.72
CA GLU A 280 -0.13 17.34 -6.95
C GLU A 280 -0.26 18.88 -6.99
N VAL A 281 -0.54 19.51 -5.83
CA VAL A 281 -0.58 20.97 -5.68
C VAL A 281 0.81 21.58 -5.87
N THR A 282 1.84 20.98 -5.28
CA THR A 282 3.24 21.44 -5.43
C THR A 282 3.72 21.29 -6.87
N GLU A 283 3.40 20.17 -7.51
CA GLU A 283 3.67 19.92 -8.93
C GLU A 283 3.00 20.97 -9.82
N GLU A 284 1.72 21.27 -9.63
CA GLU A 284 1.03 22.31 -10.39
C GLU A 284 1.59 23.70 -10.09
N TYR A 285 2.01 23.99 -8.85
CA TYR A 285 2.69 25.24 -8.52
C TYR A 285 3.98 25.41 -9.34
N VAL A 286 4.84 24.39 -9.36
CA VAL A 286 6.08 24.40 -10.14
C VAL A 286 5.78 24.45 -11.64
N ARG A 287 4.82 23.66 -12.12
CA ARG A 287 4.37 23.66 -13.51
C ARG A 287 3.97 25.05 -13.98
N ARG A 288 3.19 25.77 -13.16
CA ARG A 288 2.77 27.16 -13.45
C ARG A 288 3.92 28.13 -13.44
N LEU A 289 4.84 27.99 -12.49
CA LEU A 289 6.04 28.80 -12.42
C LEU A 289 6.91 28.66 -13.69
N LEU A 290 7.01 27.46 -14.25
CA LEU A 290 7.88 27.16 -15.40
C LEU A 290 7.26 27.48 -16.78
N ARG A 291 5.99 27.91 -16.85
CA ARG A 291 5.27 28.20 -18.11
C ARG A 291 5.72 29.46 -18.88
N ARG A 292 6.74 30.18 -18.40
CA ARG A 292 7.37 31.36 -19.04
C ARG A 292 6.49 32.62 -19.13
N ASP A 293 5.43 32.69 -18.33
CA ASP A 293 4.52 33.85 -18.32
C ASP A 293 5.12 35.09 -17.63
N VAL A 294 6.22 34.93 -16.89
CA VAL A 294 6.90 36.01 -16.16
C VAL A 294 8.40 36.04 -16.44
N LYS A 295 8.95 37.25 -16.50
CA LYS A 295 10.38 37.54 -16.65
C LYS A 295 10.82 38.47 -15.52
N LEU A 296 11.71 37.98 -14.66
CA LEU A 296 12.27 38.70 -13.52
C LEU A 296 13.57 39.37 -13.96
N LYS A 297 13.49 40.68 -14.25
CA LYS A 297 14.56 41.40 -14.95
C LYS A 297 15.68 41.84 -14.03
N ASP A 298 15.33 42.46 -12.92
CA ASP A 298 16.27 43.00 -11.95
C ASP A 298 16.46 42.06 -10.74
N PRO A 299 17.62 42.15 -10.05
CA PRO A 299 17.90 41.35 -8.86
C PRO A 299 16.88 41.53 -7.73
N GLU A 300 16.25 42.70 -7.59
CA GLU A 300 15.26 42.92 -6.54
C GLU A 300 13.95 42.16 -6.83
N GLN A 301 13.48 42.15 -8.08
CA GLN A 301 12.34 41.32 -8.50
C GLN A 301 12.60 39.85 -8.24
N GLN A 302 13.82 39.40 -8.51
CA GLN A 302 14.26 38.03 -8.27
C GLN A 302 14.30 37.68 -6.78
N GLN A 303 14.84 38.57 -5.95
CA GLN A 303 14.83 38.44 -4.49
C GLN A 303 13.40 38.42 -3.95
N ARG A 304 12.52 39.33 -4.40
CA ARG A 304 11.10 39.36 -4.03
C ARG A 304 10.40 38.05 -4.42
N ALA A 305 10.63 37.54 -5.63
CA ALA A 305 10.07 36.26 -6.09
C ALA A 305 10.56 35.09 -5.22
N SER A 306 11.85 35.05 -4.88
CA SER A 306 12.42 34.05 -3.99
C SER A 306 11.74 34.08 -2.61
N THR A 307 11.59 35.27 -2.02
CA THR A 307 10.92 35.43 -0.72
C THR A 307 9.46 34.95 -0.78
N VAL A 308 8.71 35.34 -1.82
CA VAL A 308 7.30 34.92 -2.00
C VAL A 308 7.18 33.41 -2.17
N ILE A 309 8.04 32.77 -2.97
CA ILE A 309 8.01 31.30 -3.12
C ILE A 309 8.28 30.61 -1.79
N THR A 310 9.28 31.09 -1.04
CA THR A 310 9.66 30.51 0.26
C THR A 310 8.49 30.60 1.25
N GLN A 311 7.83 31.77 1.35
CA GLN A 311 6.66 31.96 2.20
C GLN A 311 5.47 31.08 1.78
N ASN A 312 5.23 30.95 0.47
CA ASN A 312 4.18 30.09 -0.06
C ASN A 312 4.48 28.61 0.24
N ALA A 313 5.74 28.19 0.12
CA ALA A 313 6.19 26.84 0.45
C ALA A 313 5.94 26.52 1.94
N GLU A 314 6.33 27.42 2.84
CA GLU A 314 6.06 27.28 4.28
C GLU A 314 4.56 27.22 4.59
N SER A 315 3.76 28.06 3.94
CA SER A 315 2.32 28.12 4.13
C SER A 315 1.61 26.86 3.63
N LEU A 316 2.00 26.33 2.46
CA LEU A 316 1.51 25.05 1.95
C LEU A 316 1.90 23.91 2.89
N ASN A 317 3.18 23.83 3.26
CA ASN A 317 3.67 22.77 4.13
C ASN A 317 2.94 22.76 5.48
N THR A 318 2.82 23.93 6.12
CA THR A 318 2.11 24.07 7.40
C THR A 318 0.66 23.60 7.30
N LEU A 319 -0.06 24.00 6.24
CA LEU A 319 -1.43 23.59 6.01
C LEU A 319 -1.54 22.07 5.80
N PHE A 320 -0.75 21.50 4.89
CA PHE A 320 -0.81 20.08 4.57
C PHE A 320 -0.34 19.19 5.72
N SER A 321 0.72 19.57 6.45
CA SER A 321 1.17 18.85 7.64
C SER A 321 0.12 18.86 8.74
N ARG A 322 -0.55 20.01 8.99
CA ARG A 322 -1.67 20.09 9.94
C ARG A 322 -2.83 19.16 9.56
N MET A 323 -3.04 18.93 8.26
CA MET A 323 -4.08 18.02 7.75
C MET A 323 -3.61 16.55 7.66
N GLY A 324 -2.37 16.23 8.05
CA GLY A 324 -1.86 14.86 8.16
C GLY A 324 -0.82 14.44 7.12
N SER A 325 -0.43 15.32 6.19
CA SER A 325 0.63 15.03 5.20
C SER A 325 1.99 14.82 5.87
N LYS A 326 2.68 13.74 5.48
CA LYS A 326 4.08 13.46 5.85
C LYS A 326 5.09 13.88 4.77
N ARG A 327 4.67 14.60 3.73
CA ARG A 327 5.52 14.96 2.58
C ARG A 327 6.15 16.36 2.74
N ASP A 328 6.81 16.58 3.87
CA ASP A 328 7.46 17.85 4.21
C ASP A 328 8.57 18.27 3.23
N TRP A 329 9.23 17.28 2.62
CA TRP A 329 10.23 17.48 1.57
C TRP A 329 9.76 18.24 0.34
N LEU A 330 8.45 18.30 0.07
CA LEU A 330 7.89 19.08 -1.03
C LEU A 330 8.17 20.59 -0.86
N LYS A 331 8.23 21.06 0.39
CA LYS A 331 8.63 22.43 0.74
C LYS A 331 10.05 22.73 0.26
N GLU A 332 10.96 21.78 0.47
CA GLU A 332 12.38 21.95 0.12
C GLU A 332 12.59 22.12 -1.38
N ILE A 333 11.74 21.52 -2.22
CA ILE A 333 11.78 21.72 -3.68
C ILE A 333 11.52 23.18 -4.03
N LEU A 334 10.47 23.76 -3.46
CA LEU A 334 10.11 25.15 -3.71
C LEU A 334 11.18 26.10 -3.18
N ILE A 335 11.77 25.81 -2.01
CA ILE A 335 12.89 26.59 -1.44
C ILE A 335 14.11 26.52 -2.36
N LYS A 336 14.48 25.34 -2.86
CA LYS A 336 15.60 25.20 -3.80
C LYS A 336 15.33 25.95 -5.12
N ILE A 337 14.10 25.95 -5.62
CA ILE A 337 13.70 26.73 -6.80
C ILE A 337 13.79 28.25 -6.51
N ALA A 338 13.32 28.68 -5.35
CA ALA A 338 13.42 30.08 -4.91
C ALA A 338 14.88 30.54 -4.89
N GLU A 339 15.76 29.71 -4.36
CA GLU A 339 17.19 29.96 -4.28
C GLU A 339 17.84 30.12 -5.66
N VAL A 340 17.44 29.31 -6.66
CA VAL A 340 17.88 29.55 -8.07
C VAL A 340 17.49 30.94 -8.54
N LEU A 341 16.27 31.41 -8.21
CA LEU A 341 15.86 32.77 -8.56
C LEU A 341 16.69 33.82 -7.83
N ARG A 342 17.09 33.59 -6.58
CA ARG A 342 17.88 34.51 -5.78
C ARG A 342 19.32 34.66 -6.24
N LEU A 343 20.00 33.55 -6.53
CA LEU A 343 21.44 33.51 -6.84
C LEU A 343 21.78 34.30 -8.10
N GLN A 344 22.81 35.14 -8.02
CA GLN A 344 23.25 36.00 -9.14
C GLN A 344 24.51 35.47 -9.82
N ASP A 345 25.35 34.77 -9.05
CA ASP A 345 26.64 34.22 -9.46
C ASP A 345 26.47 32.91 -10.25
N VAL A 346 27.25 32.75 -11.33
CA VAL A 346 27.14 31.60 -12.25
C VAL A 346 27.67 30.31 -11.60
N PRO A 347 28.87 30.28 -11.00
CA PRO A 347 29.35 29.17 -10.16
C PRO A 347 28.34 28.70 -9.10
N ALA A 348 27.73 29.62 -8.33
CA ALA A 348 26.74 29.28 -7.32
C ALA A 348 25.49 28.67 -7.94
N LEU A 349 25.01 29.20 -9.08
CA LEU A 349 23.90 28.61 -9.83
C LEU A 349 24.23 27.20 -10.33
N GLN A 350 25.44 26.97 -10.83
CA GLN A 350 25.90 25.64 -11.27
C GLN A 350 25.86 24.65 -10.11
N MET A 351 26.47 25.00 -8.97
CA MET A 351 26.50 24.15 -7.79
C MET A 351 25.10 23.85 -7.24
N HIS A 352 24.25 24.87 -7.17
CA HIS A 352 22.91 24.71 -6.61
C HIS A 352 21.98 23.89 -7.52
N ILE A 353 22.04 24.10 -8.83
CA ILE A 353 21.27 23.30 -9.81
C ILE A 353 21.77 21.86 -9.85
N ALA A 354 23.08 21.63 -9.75
CA ALA A 354 23.65 20.29 -9.63
C ALA A 354 23.18 19.56 -8.35
N SER A 355 23.15 20.26 -7.22
CA SER A 355 22.60 19.74 -5.95
C SER A 355 21.10 19.43 -6.05
N LEU A 356 20.33 20.29 -6.73
CA LEU A 356 18.91 20.05 -6.98
C LEU A 356 18.69 18.81 -7.84
N GLY A 357 19.49 18.63 -8.91
CA GLY A 357 19.44 17.44 -9.76
C GLY A 357 19.85 16.16 -9.02
N SER A 358 20.88 16.23 -8.19
CA SER A 358 21.32 15.09 -7.38
C SER A 358 20.22 14.62 -6.41
N ALA A 359 19.46 15.56 -5.83
CA ALA A 359 18.33 15.26 -4.96
C ALA A 359 17.07 14.78 -5.71
N HIS A 360 16.90 15.20 -6.98
CA HIS A 360 15.77 14.85 -7.83
C HIS A 360 16.26 14.46 -9.23
N PRO A 361 16.65 13.19 -9.43
CA PRO A 361 17.26 12.71 -10.67
C PRO A 361 16.39 12.83 -11.92
N ASP A 362 15.09 13.01 -11.75
CA ASP A 362 14.12 13.24 -12.81
C ASP A 362 14.01 14.72 -13.25
N LEU A 363 14.79 15.63 -12.63
CA LEU A 363 14.98 16.98 -13.14
C LEU A 363 15.69 16.93 -14.51
N SER A 364 14.96 17.28 -15.57
CA SER A 364 15.53 17.32 -16.92
C SER A 364 16.10 18.68 -17.31
N GLU A 365 16.95 18.72 -18.35
CA GLU A 365 17.46 19.96 -18.94
C GLU A 365 16.33 20.93 -19.34
N LYS A 366 15.17 20.42 -19.75
CA LYS A 366 13.99 21.25 -20.10
C LYS A 366 13.51 22.06 -18.88
N HIS A 367 13.53 21.46 -17.69
CA HIS A 367 13.20 22.13 -16.44
C HIS A 367 14.21 23.21 -16.10
N VAL A 368 15.50 22.89 -16.17
CA VAL A 368 16.58 23.86 -15.91
C VAL A 368 16.49 25.04 -16.87
N VAL A 369 16.27 24.78 -18.17
CA VAL A 369 16.08 25.83 -19.18
C VAL A 369 14.87 26.72 -18.86
N ALA A 370 13.74 26.14 -18.46
CA ALA A 370 12.54 26.90 -18.12
C ALA A 370 12.75 27.77 -16.87
N LEU A 371 13.41 27.22 -15.84
CA LEU A 371 13.72 27.92 -14.61
C LEU A 371 14.68 29.10 -14.86
N LEU A 372 15.77 28.88 -15.60
CA LEU A 372 16.72 29.93 -15.96
C LEU A 372 16.09 31.00 -16.88
N LYS A 373 15.06 30.67 -17.66
CA LYS A 373 14.33 31.64 -18.49
C LYS A 373 13.56 32.66 -17.68
N LEU A 374 13.19 32.35 -16.43
CA LEU A 374 12.58 33.32 -15.52
C LEU A 374 13.54 34.45 -15.15
N LYS A 375 14.85 34.19 -15.11
CA LYS A 375 15.92 35.18 -14.84
C LYS A 375 16.47 35.75 -16.13
N THR A 376 16.11 36.98 -16.50
CA THR A 376 16.59 37.55 -17.79
C THR A 376 17.97 38.17 -17.74
N ASN A 377 18.60 38.27 -16.57
CA ASN A 377 19.93 38.84 -16.38
C ASN A 377 21.09 37.86 -16.65
N ILE A 378 20.80 36.56 -16.82
CA ILE A 378 21.82 35.56 -17.19
C ILE A 378 22.01 35.55 -18.71
N SER A 379 23.25 35.71 -19.17
CA SER A 379 23.60 35.69 -20.59
C SER A 379 23.27 34.33 -21.23
N LYS A 380 23.08 34.31 -22.56
CA LYS A 380 22.88 33.04 -23.30
C LYS A 380 24.07 32.10 -23.13
N MET A 381 25.28 32.63 -23.05
CA MET A 381 26.51 31.85 -22.87
C MET A 381 26.55 31.22 -21.48
N ASP A 382 26.23 31.98 -20.43
CA ASP A 382 26.24 31.46 -19.06
C ASP A 382 25.13 30.44 -18.82
N ARG A 383 23.94 30.65 -19.41
CA ARG A 383 22.89 29.61 -19.41
C ARG A 383 23.39 28.31 -20.02
N LYS A 384 24.11 28.38 -21.15
CA LYS A 384 24.68 27.19 -21.79
C LYS A 384 25.71 26.52 -20.88
N LYS A 385 26.60 27.29 -20.24
CA LYS A 385 27.58 26.77 -19.26
C LYS A 385 26.87 26.06 -18.10
N ILE A 386 25.85 26.68 -17.52
CA ILE A 386 25.07 26.10 -16.41
C ILE A 386 24.45 24.76 -16.82
N ILE A 387 23.80 24.72 -18.00
CA ILE A 387 23.16 23.50 -18.50
C ILE A 387 24.19 22.41 -18.79
N THR A 388 25.32 22.74 -19.43
CA THR A 388 26.38 21.76 -19.71
C THR A 388 26.93 21.16 -18.42
N THR A 389 27.27 21.99 -17.43
CA THR A 389 27.74 21.52 -16.12
C THR A 389 26.72 20.63 -15.43
N PHE A 390 25.44 21.01 -15.47
CA PHE A 390 24.36 20.17 -14.97
C PHE A 390 24.34 18.81 -15.66
N SER A 391 24.30 18.78 -17.00
CA SER A 391 24.22 17.53 -17.77
C SER A 391 25.43 16.61 -17.53
N ASP A 392 26.62 17.17 -17.39
CA ASP A 392 27.83 16.39 -17.11
C ASP A 392 27.80 15.81 -15.69
N THR A 393 27.37 16.61 -14.70
CA THR A 393 27.22 16.13 -13.30
C THR A 393 26.18 15.01 -13.19
N MET A 394 25.07 15.11 -13.91
CA MET A 394 24.00 14.10 -13.90
C MET A 394 24.42 12.80 -14.59
N LYS A 395 25.39 12.82 -15.52
CA LYS A 395 25.94 11.59 -16.14
C LYS A 395 26.86 10.83 -15.18
N GLU A 396 27.63 11.55 -14.38
CA GLU A 396 28.56 10.98 -13.38
C GLU A 396 27.80 10.42 -12.17
N THR A 397 26.66 11.02 -11.82
CA THR A 397 25.83 10.62 -10.69
C THR A 397 24.87 9.49 -11.09
N ARG A 398 25.37 8.26 -11.31
CA ARG A 398 24.50 7.09 -11.48
C ARG A 398 24.00 6.56 -10.12
N ALA A 399 22.72 6.86 -9.86
CA ALA A 399 21.76 6.22 -8.94
C ALA A 399 22.34 5.35 -7.80
N GLY A 400 22.55 5.97 -6.64
CA GLY A 400 22.69 5.30 -5.36
C GLY A 400 21.90 6.06 -4.30
N GLY A 401 20.68 5.61 -4.01
CA GLY A 401 19.84 6.16 -2.93
C GLY A 401 18.36 6.29 -3.31
N ASP A 402 17.51 6.33 -2.28
CA ASP A 402 16.05 6.52 -2.29
C ASP A 402 15.67 7.90 -2.89
N ALA A 403 15.89 8.05 -4.19
CA ALA A 403 15.73 9.30 -4.89
C ALA A 403 14.24 9.61 -5.12
N ARG A 404 13.77 10.74 -4.58
CA ARG A 404 12.36 11.14 -4.67
C ARG A 404 12.06 11.78 -6.01
N LEU A 405 11.23 11.11 -6.80
CA LEU A 405 10.76 11.60 -8.10
C LEU A 405 9.68 12.69 -7.92
N PHE A 406 9.81 13.80 -8.64
CA PHE A 406 8.89 14.94 -8.60
C PHE A 406 8.69 15.60 -9.97
N PHE A 407 9.78 15.91 -10.67
CA PHE A 407 9.77 16.64 -11.94
C PHE A 407 9.20 15.85 -13.11
N PHE A 408 9.16 14.51 -13.09
CA PHE A 408 8.57 13.71 -14.17
C PHE A 408 7.08 14.02 -14.40
N LYS A 409 6.36 14.46 -13.36
CA LYS A 409 4.96 14.91 -13.46
C LYS A 409 4.84 16.39 -13.84
N VAL A 410 5.91 17.17 -13.78
CA VAL A 410 5.93 18.60 -14.11
C VAL A 410 6.16 18.79 -15.60
N GLU A 411 5.10 18.64 -16.40
CA GLU A 411 5.18 18.89 -17.85
C GLU A 411 5.36 20.38 -18.18
N ILE A 412 6.39 20.71 -19.00
CA ILE A 412 6.77 22.08 -19.39
C ILE A 412 6.49 22.36 -20.86
#